data_AF-A0A6S7KKB9-F1
#
_entry.id   AF-A0A6S7KKB9-F1
#
_cell.length_a   1.000
_cell.length_b   1.000
_cell.length_c   1.000
_cell.angle_alpha   90.00
_cell.angle_beta   90.00
_cell.angle_gamma   90.00
#
_symmetry.space_group_name_H-M   'P 1'
#
loop_
_entity.id
_entity.type
_entity.pdbx_description
1 polymer ?
#
loop_
_entity_poly.entity_id
_entity_poly.type
_entity_poly.pdbx_seq_one_letter_code
_entity_poly.pdbx_strand_id
1 'polypeptide(L)'
;MLELYKYVPSPLVLHNLTLSTHPTKDLLAINQERTMYKELGETDLTECLRYGRKYHCQFQNVLSKNVRTSCLFVLFSRNLGLVEQTCNMHVDNIQKTAVQLSPHQFRLTSPDEE
;
A
#
# COMPACT_ATOMS: atom_id res chain seq x y z
N MET A 1 -13.54 12.66 -10.69
CA MET A 1 -12.07 12.82 -10.63
C MET A 1 -11.54 11.76 -9.68
N LEU A 2 -10.38 11.15 -9.97
CA LEU A 2 -9.77 10.15 -9.09
C LEU A 2 -8.58 10.75 -8.35
N GLU A 3 -8.41 10.33 -7.11
CA GLU A 3 -7.22 10.61 -6.30
C GLU A 3 -6.23 9.47 -6.49
N LEU A 4 -4.95 9.81 -6.69
CA LEU A 4 -3.89 8.84 -6.91
C LEU A 4 -3.00 8.74 -5.68
N TYR A 5 -2.94 7.55 -5.09
CA TYR A 5 -2.12 7.24 -3.93
C TYR A 5 -0.99 6.30 -4.33
N LYS A 6 0.19 6.47 -3.73
CA LYS A 6 1.30 5.53 -3.84
C LYS A 6 1.41 4.72 -2.57
N TYR A 7 1.45 3.40 -2.72
CA TYR A 7 1.73 2.48 -1.65
C TYR A 7 3.18 2.65 -1.20
N VAL A 8 3.34 2.84 0.10
CA VAL A 8 4.64 2.83 0.75
C VAL A 8 4.66 1.59 1.63
N PRO A 9 5.55 0.61 1.34
CA PRO A 9 5.68 -0.57 2.15
C PRO A 9 5.94 -0.18 3.60
N SER A 10 5.13 -0.73 4.51
CA SER A 10 5.32 -0.59 5.94
C SER A 10 4.98 -1.92 6.61
N PRO A 11 5.73 -2.32 7.65
CA PRO A 11 5.45 -3.56 8.36
C PRO A 11 4.09 -3.49 9.05
N LEU A 12 3.31 -4.54 8.93
CA LEU A 12 2.05 -4.74 9.62
C LEU A 12 2.26 -5.69 10.80
N VAL A 13 1.76 -5.33 11.99
CA VAL A 13 1.82 -6.21 13.15
C VAL A 13 0.47 -6.91 13.28
N LEU A 14 0.46 -8.23 13.09
CA LEU A 14 -0.72 -9.09 13.18
C LEU A 14 -0.39 -10.30 14.05
N HIS A 15 -1.15 -10.52 15.13
CA HIS A 15 -0.94 -11.64 16.06
C HIS A 15 0.51 -11.81 16.56
N ASN A 16 1.18 -10.69 16.89
CA ASN A 16 2.60 -10.63 17.29
C ASN A 16 3.62 -11.02 16.21
N LEU A 17 3.18 -11.22 14.97
CA LEU A 17 4.04 -11.37 13.81
C LEU A 17 4.16 -10.05 13.08
N THR A 18 5.35 -9.77 12.56
CA THR A 18 5.56 -8.66 11.63
C THR A 18 5.48 -9.19 10.22
N LEU A 19 4.54 -8.64 9.47
CA LEU A 19 4.22 -9.05 8.12
C LEU A 19 4.49 -7.90 7.16
N SER A 20 5.08 -8.23 6.01
CA SER A 20 5.09 -7.33 4.86
C SER A 20 4.18 -7.85 3.77
N THR A 21 3.76 -6.94 2.90
CA THR A 21 3.02 -7.27 1.70
C THR A 21 3.60 -6.51 0.53
N HIS A 22 3.73 -7.23 -0.59
CA HIS A 22 4.25 -6.72 -1.83
C HIS A 22 3.17 -6.84 -2.89
N PRO A 23 2.25 -5.86 -2.98
CA PRO A 23 1.24 -5.88 -4.02
C PRO A 23 1.91 -5.76 -5.40
N THR A 24 1.35 -6.43 -6.40
CA THR A 24 1.88 -6.44 -7.78
C THR A 24 1.91 -5.06 -8.41
N LYS A 25 1.04 -4.17 -7.94
CA LYS A 25 0.93 -2.77 -8.33
C LYS A 25 1.10 -1.90 -7.10
N ASP A 26 1.62 -0.69 -7.25
CA ASP A 26 1.98 0.20 -6.15
C ASP A 26 1.19 1.52 -6.16
N LEU A 27 0.33 1.75 -7.14
CA LEU A 27 -0.51 2.94 -7.21
C LEU A 27 -1.99 2.56 -7.13
N LEU A 28 -2.74 3.36 -6.37
CA LEU A 28 -4.19 3.23 -6.23
C LEU A 28 -4.86 4.52 -6.69
N ALA A 29 -5.58 4.46 -7.81
CA ALA A 29 -6.49 5.53 -8.22
C ALA A 29 -7.87 5.22 -7.66
N ILE A 30 -8.46 6.12 -6.88
CA ILE A 30 -9.74 5.90 -6.19
C ILE A 30 -10.66 7.10 -6.32
N ASN A 31 -11.98 6.87 -6.41
CA ASN A 31 -12.95 7.96 -6.37
C ASN A 31 -13.13 8.51 -4.96
N GLN A 32 -13.71 9.72 -4.85
CA GLN A 32 -13.92 10.39 -3.57
C GLN A 32 -14.83 9.59 -2.64
N GLU A 33 -15.82 8.88 -3.19
CA GLU A 33 -16.74 8.03 -2.44
C GLU A 33 -16.12 6.70 -2.00
N ARG A 34 -14.89 6.38 -2.44
CA ARG A 34 -14.17 5.14 -2.13
C ARG A 34 -14.92 3.86 -2.51
N THR A 35 -15.73 3.93 -3.55
CA THR A 35 -16.55 2.81 -4.09
C THR A 35 -16.00 2.24 -5.39
N MET A 36 -15.13 2.99 -6.06
CA MET A 36 -14.52 2.62 -7.34
C MET A 36 -13.03 2.89 -7.29
N TYR A 37 -12.24 1.93 -7.73
CA TYR A 37 -10.79 2.05 -7.71
C TYR A 37 -10.14 1.42 -8.94
N LYS A 38 -8.86 1.71 -9.13
CA LYS A 38 -7.99 1.05 -10.09
C LYS A 38 -6.58 0.94 -9.51
N GLU A 39 -6.03 -0.25 -9.59
CA GLU A 39 -4.62 -0.48 -9.28
C GLU A 39 -3.80 -0.23 -10.54
N LEU A 40 -2.77 0.59 -10.40
CA LEU A 40 -1.85 1.01 -11.45
C LEU A 40 -0.42 0.71 -11.03
N GLY A 41 0.44 0.36 -11.98
CA GLY A 41 1.89 0.44 -11.81
C GLY A 41 2.42 1.75 -12.39
N GLU A 42 3.66 2.11 -12.08
CA GLU A 42 4.31 3.27 -12.70
C GLU A 42 4.33 3.20 -14.24
N THR A 43 4.44 2.00 -14.81
CA THR A 43 4.38 1.78 -16.27
C THR A 43 3.02 2.14 -16.86
N ASP A 44 1.91 1.90 -16.13
CA ASP A 44 0.56 2.23 -16.59
C ASP A 44 0.37 3.76 -16.73
N LEU A 45 1.15 4.56 -15.99
CA LEU A 45 1.12 6.02 -16.07
C LEU A 45 1.90 6.57 -17.27
N THR A 46 2.80 5.79 -17.87
CA THR A 46 3.60 6.24 -19.02
C THR A 46 2.76 6.47 -20.27
N GLU A 47 1.63 5.76 -20.37
CA GLU A 47 0.64 5.92 -21.44
C GLU A 47 -0.28 7.14 -21.24
N CYS A 48 -0.15 7.85 -20.11
CA CYS A 48 -1.00 8.97 -19.77
C CYS A 48 -0.31 10.31 -20.08
N LEU A 49 -1.10 11.28 -20.55
CA LEU A 49 -0.63 12.66 -20.67
C LEU A 49 -0.56 13.29 -19.27
N ARG A 50 0.62 13.78 -18.89
CA ARG A 50 0.83 14.43 -17.59
C ARG A 50 0.76 15.96 -17.73
N TYR A 51 -0.19 16.55 -17.02
CA TYR A 51 -0.33 18.01 -16.90
C TYR A 51 -0.11 18.42 -15.44
N GLY A 52 1.13 18.81 -15.12
CA GLY A 52 1.56 19.12 -13.76
C GLY A 52 1.47 17.89 -12.83
N ARG A 53 0.49 17.89 -11.93
CA ARG A 53 0.20 16.79 -10.99
C ARG A 53 -1.00 15.93 -11.40
N LYS A 54 -1.60 16.18 -12.57
CA LYS A 54 -2.74 15.43 -13.09
C LYS A 54 -2.30 14.49 -14.21
N TYR A 55 -2.86 13.29 -14.22
CA TYR A 55 -2.69 12.31 -15.29
C TYR A 55 -4.01 12.19 -16.07
N HIS A 56 -3.91 12.30 -17.39
CA HIS A 56 -5.03 12.12 -18.31
C HIS A 56 -4.76 10.87 -19.15
N CYS A 57 -5.46 9.78 -18.84
CA CYS A 57 -5.26 8.48 -19.46
C CYS A 57 -6.44 8.17 -20.39
N GLN A 58 -6.19 7.96 -21.68
CA GLN A 58 -7.27 7.71 -22.66
C GLN A 58 -7.74 6.24 -22.65
N PHE A 59 -6.85 5.29 -22.37
CA PHE A 59 -7.13 3.85 -22.46
C PHE A 59 -7.36 3.17 -21.11
N GLN A 60 -7.31 3.93 -20.01
CA GLN A 60 -7.36 3.40 -18.65
C GLN A 60 -8.71 3.61 -17.96
N ASN A 61 -9.84 3.52 -18.69
CA ASN A 61 -11.17 3.96 -18.22
C ASN A 61 -11.96 2.95 -17.38
N VAL A 62 -11.48 1.71 -17.26
CA VAL A 62 -12.17 0.66 -16.48
C VAL A 62 -11.78 0.77 -15.00
N LEU A 63 -12.78 0.93 -14.13
CA LEU A 63 -12.64 0.95 -12.67
C LEU A 63 -13.28 -0.31 -12.06
N SER A 64 -12.66 -0.86 -11.03
CA SER A 64 -13.22 -1.95 -10.23
C SER A 64 -14.16 -1.40 -9.16
N LYS A 65 -15.27 -2.11 -8.92
CA LYS A 65 -16.19 -1.90 -7.78
C LYS A 65 -16.03 -2.96 -6.69
N ASN A 66 -15.32 -4.06 -6.97
CA ASN A 66 -15.17 -5.15 -6.01
C ASN A 66 -13.98 -4.88 -5.11
N VAL A 67 -14.24 -4.22 -3.99
CA VAL A 67 -13.20 -3.78 -3.03
C VAL A 67 -12.48 -4.94 -2.33
N ARG A 68 -13.10 -6.14 -2.26
CA ARG A 68 -12.58 -7.28 -1.49
C ARG A 68 -11.47 -8.04 -2.21
N THR A 69 -11.23 -7.76 -3.48
CA THR A 69 -10.24 -8.49 -4.30
C THR A 69 -8.91 -7.76 -4.43
N SER A 70 -8.81 -6.52 -3.95
CA SER A 70 -7.59 -5.71 -4.07
C SER A 70 -6.91 -5.55 -2.73
N CYS A 71 -5.70 -6.08 -2.63
CA CYS A 71 -4.87 -5.89 -1.45
C CYS A 71 -4.57 -4.40 -1.22
N LEU A 72 -4.22 -3.64 -2.26
CA LEU A 72 -3.96 -2.20 -2.13
C LEU A 72 -5.17 -1.44 -1.57
N PHE A 73 -6.36 -1.75 -2.07
CA PHE A 73 -7.59 -1.13 -1.58
C PHE A 73 -7.84 -1.48 -0.11
N VAL A 74 -7.68 -2.76 0.24
CA VAL A 74 -7.89 -3.23 1.61
C VAL A 74 -6.89 -2.57 2.57
N LEU A 75 -5.62 -2.47 2.19
CA LEU A 75 -4.59 -1.74 2.94
C LEU A 75 -4.94 -0.26 3.11
N PHE A 76 -5.38 0.39 2.02
CA PHE A 76 -5.80 1.79 2.04
C PHE A 76 -7.01 2.02 2.96
N SER A 77 -7.95 1.09 2.99
CA SER A 77 -9.15 1.14 3.86
C SER A 77 -8.90 0.75 5.32
N ARG A 78 -7.68 0.31 5.66
CA ARG A 78 -7.25 -0.10 7.01
C ARG A 78 -8.09 -1.23 7.61
N ASN A 79 -8.68 -2.08 6.77
CA ASN A 79 -9.46 -3.22 7.22
C ASN A 79 -8.58 -4.45 7.43
N LEU A 80 -7.93 -4.54 8.60
CA LEU A 80 -6.96 -5.60 8.91
C LEU A 80 -7.53 -7.02 8.76
N GLY A 81 -8.81 -7.24 9.09
CA GLY A 81 -9.43 -8.56 8.93
C GLY A 81 -9.56 -9.02 7.48
N LEU A 82 -9.65 -8.07 6.53
CA LEU A 82 -9.60 -8.38 5.11
C LEU A 82 -8.16 -8.46 4.59
N VAL A 83 -7.20 -7.78 5.21
CA VAL A 83 -5.78 -7.85 4.80
C VAL A 83 -5.33 -9.31 4.83
N GLU A 84 -5.64 -10.02 5.91
CA GLU A 84 -5.25 -11.43 6.06
C GLU A 84 -5.85 -12.36 4.99
N GLN A 85 -7.01 -11.99 4.44
CA GLN A 85 -7.75 -12.80 3.47
C GLN A 85 -7.42 -12.44 2.02
N THR A 86 -7.03 -11.20 1.77
CA THR A 86 -6.88 -10.63 0.43
C THR A 86 -5.42 -10.43 0.03
N CYS A 87 -4.52 -10.20 0.99
CA CYS A 87 -3.11 -9.90 0.72
C CYS A 87 -2.24 -11.15 0.84
N ASN A 88 -1.32 -11.34 -0.11
CA ASN A 88 -0.19 -12.24 0.08
C ASN A 88 0.76 -11.57 1.08
N MET A 89 0.83 -12.14 2.28
CA MET A 89 1.66 -11.65 3.37
C MET A 89 2.86 -12.58 3.55
N HIS A 90 4.01 -11.99 3.82
CA HIS A 90 5.22 -12.71 4.17
C HIS A 90 5.61 -12.35 5.60
N VAL A 91 5.98 -13.37 6.38
CA VAL A 91 6.54 -13.15 7.72
C VAL A 91 7.93 -12.62 7.53
N ASP A 92 8.14 -11.38 7.96
CA ASP A 92 9.47 -10.79 7.96
C ASP A 92 10.13 -11.08 9.30
N ASN A 93 11.32 -11.65 9.24
CA ASN A 93 12.20 -11.67 10.40
C ASN A 93 12.69 -10.25 10.62
N ILE A 94 12.19 -9.61 11.68
CA ILE A 94 12.60 -8.24 12.02
C ILE A 94 14.09 -8.27 12.39
N GLN A 95 14.96 -7.94 11.44
CA GLN A 95 16.40 -7.92 11.71
C GLN A 95 16.80 -6.73 12.58
N LYS A 96 16.04 -5.62 12.52
CA LYS A 96 16.29 -4.39 13.28
C LYS A 96 14.98 -3.68 13.60
N THR A 97 14.71 -3.42 14.87
CA THR A 97 13.60 -2.57 15.34
C THR A 97 14.12 -1.18 15.64
N ALA A 98 13.35 -0.14 15.28
CA ALA A 98 13.64 1.24 15.66
C ALA A 98 12.68 1.67 16.76
N VAL A 99 13.22 1.93 17.96
CA VAL A 99 12.45 2.46 19.10
C VAL A 99 12.68 3.96 19.19
N GLN A 100 11.62 4.75 19.08
CA GLN A 100 11.71 6.20 19.26
C GLN A 100 11.95 6.54 20.73
N LEU A 101 13.08 7.21 21.03
CA LEU A 101 13.39 7.71 22.37
C LEU A 101 12.95 9.18 22.54
N SER A 102 13.04 9.96 21.47
CA SER A 102 12.62 11.37 21.42
C SER A 102 12.25 11.76 19.97
N PRO A 103 11.68 12.96 19.72
CA PRO A 103 11.26 13.37 18.36
C PRO A 103 12.34 13.27 17.27
N HIS A 104 13.62 13.32 17.67
CA HIS A 104 14.76 13.27 16.75
C HIS A 104 15.72 12.12 17.04
N GLN A 105 15.36 11.19 17.94
CA GLN A 105 16.25 10.12 18.36
C GLN A 105 15.54 8.78 18.33
N PHE A 106 16.17 7.84 17.63
CA PHE A 106 15.72 6.46 17.51
C PHE A 106 16.87 5.55 17.91
N ARG A 107 16.56 4.53 18.70
CA ARG A 107 17.49 3.43 19.00
C ARG A 107 17.16 2.27 18.08
N LEU A 108 18.14 1.84 17.30
CA LEU A 108 18.06 0.60 16.54
C LEU A 108 18.46 -0.56 17.45
N THR A 109 17.63 -1.59 17.54
CA THR A 109 17.91 -2.81 18.29
C THR A 109 17.80 -3.99 17.34
N SER A 110 18.80 -4.87 17.35
CA SER A 110 18.77 -6.12 16.57
C SER A 110 18.45 -7.29 17.52
N PRO A 111 17.70 -8.33 17.10
CA PRO A 111 17.40 -9.48 17.95
C PRO A 111 18.64 -10.25 18.44
N ASP A 112 19.77 -10.11 17.75
CA ASP A 112 21.02 -10.83 18.05
C ASP A 112 21.89 -10.18 19.15
N GLU A 113 21.39 -9.14 19.84
CA GLU A 113 22.10 -8.40 20.91
C GLU A 113 21.61 -8.72 22.34
N GLU A 114 20.84 -9.80 22.54
CA GLU A 114 20.47 -10.34 23.87
C GLU A 114 21.32 -11.56 24.29
#